data_AF-A0A973UU59-F1
#
_entry.id   AF-A0A973UU59-F1
#
_cell.length_a   1.000
_cell.length_b   1.000
_cell.length_c   1.000
_cell.angle_alpha   90.00
_cell.angle_beta   90.00
_cell.angle_gamma   90.00
#
_symmetry.space_group_name_H-M   'P 1'
#
loop_
_entity.id
_entity.type
_entity.pdbx_description
1 polymer ?
#
loop_
_entity_poly.entity_id
_entity_poly.type
_entity_poly.pdbx_seq_one_letter_code
_entity_poly.pdbx_strand_id
1 'polypeptide(L)' 'GDVARARPLGAALATLSSALFAEPSPAVVKAVLHAQGRIASPVVRLPLLPASAAATEAALAAAALPAALIMN' A
#
# COMPACT_ATOMS: atom_id res chain seq x y z
N GLY A 1 -26.57 -2.19 -0.78
CA GLY A 1 -25.17 -2.59 -0.50
C GLY A 1 -24.96 -2.65 1.00
N ASP A 2 -23.96 -3.40 1.46
CA ASP A 2 -23.65 -3.58 2.90
C ASP A 2 -22.71 -2.45 3.39
N VAL A 3 -23.32 -1.38 3.92
CA VAL A 3 -22.59 -0.21 4.42
C VAL A 3 -21.84 -0.52 5.72
N ALA A 4 -22.37 -1.42 6.54
CA ALA A 4 -21.77 -1.78 7.83
C ALA A 4 -20.42 -2.47 7.62
N ARG A 5 -20.33 -3.38 6.64
CA ARG A 5 -19.08 -4.00 6.22
C ARG A 5 -18.17 -3.06 5.44
N ALA A 6 -18.73 -2.23 4.56
CA ALA A 6 -17.92 -1.38 3.68
C ALA A 6 -17.19 -0.26 4.44
N ARG A 7 -17.80 0.33 5.47
CA ARG A 7 -17.23 1.47 6.19
C ARG A 7 -15.85 1.19 6.81
N PRO A 8 -15.66 0.13 7.62
CA PRO A 8 -14.36 -0.12 8.22
C PRO A 8 -13.30 -0.58 7.19
N LEU A 9 -13.71 -1.31 6.14
CA LEU A 9 -12.83 -1.65 5.02
C LEU A 9 -12.35 -0.40 4.26
N GLY A 10 -13.26 0.53 3.98
CA GLY A 10 -12.93 1.80 3.33
C GLY A 10 -11.98 2.65 4.16
N ALA A 11 -12.14 2.69 5.48
CA ALA A 11 -11.21 3.39 6.37
C ALA A 11 -9.79 2.79 6.30
N ALA A 12 -9.67 1.46 6.36
CA ALA A 12 -8.36 0.80 6.25
C ALA A 12 -7.71 1.00 4.88
N LEU A 13 -8.50 0.92 3.80
CA LEU A 13 -8.03 1.18 2.44
C LEU A 13 -7.62 2.65 2.23
N ALA A 14 -8.29 3.60 2.87
CA ALA A 14 -7.90 5.00 2.81
C ALA A 14 -6.53 5.24 3.46
N THR A 15 -6.25 4.60 4.60
CA THR A 15 -4.93 4.65 5.25
C THR A 15 -3.85 4.06 4.36
N LEU A 16 -4.08 2.87 3.79
CA LEU A 16 -3.15 2.25 2.85
C LEU A 16 -2.94 3.14 1.60
N SER A 17 -4.02 3.67 1.03
CA SER A 17 -3.93 4.57 -0.13
C SER A 17 -3.07 5.79 0.19
N SER A 18 -3.29 6.44 1.33
CA SER A 18 -2.48 7.59 1.74
C SER A 18 -0.99 7.25 1.83
N ALA A 19 -0.64 6.08 2.37
CA ALA A 19 0.75 5.64 2.46
C ALA A 19 1.36 5.31 1.08
N LEU A 20 0.60 4.68 0.18
CA LEU A 20 1.05 4.36 -1.18
C LEU A 20 1.26 5.59 -2.07
N PHE A 21 0.64 6.72 -1.73
CA PHE A 21 0.79 8.01 -2.42
C PHE A 21 1.70 9.01 -1.68
N ALA A 22 2.47 8.56 -0.68
CA ALA A 22 3.44 9.42 0.02
C ALA A 22 4.57 9.95 -0.89
N GLU A 23 4.78 9.30 -2.04
CA GLU A 23 5.73 9.72 -3.07
C GLU A 23 5.09 9.55 -4.47
N PRO A 24 5.69 10.11 -5.54
CA PRO A 24 5.14 10.01 -6.89
C PRO A 24 4.85 8.56 -7.34
N SER A 25 3.61 8.32 -7.73
CA SER A 25 3.16 7.00 -8.19
C SER A 25 3.81 6.64 -9.54
N PRO A 26 4.27 5.38 -9.75
CA PRO A 26 4.03 4.21 -8.90
C PRO A 26 5.22 3.79 -8.01
N ALA A 27 6.06 4.70 -7.49
CA ALA A 27 7.28 4.33 -6.76
C ALA A 27 7.00 3.43 -5.53
N VAL A 28 6.15 3.89 -4.61
CA VAL A 28 5.88 3.18 -3.34
C VAL A 28 5.15 1.85 -3.58
N VAL A 29 4.13 1.83 -4.45
CA VAL A 29 3.39 0.59 -4.72
C VAL A 29 4.27 -0.48 -5.36
N LYS A 30 5.22 -0.11 -6.24
CA LYS A 30 6.19 -1.08 -6.78
C LYS A 30 7.16 -1.58 -5.72
N ALA A 31 7.61 -0.71 -4.81
CA ALA A 31 8.48 -1.11 -3.70
C ALA A 31 7.78 -2.09 -2.75
N VAL A 32 6.53 -1.84 -2.38
CA VAL A 32 5.71 -2.74 -1.55
C VAL A 32 5.48 -4.09 -2.24
N LEU A 33 5.07 -4.08 -3.52
CA LEU A 33 4.84 -5.33 -4.26
C LEU A 33 6.10 -6.17 -4.40
N HIS A 34 7.26 -5.52 -4.60
CA HIS A 34 8.55 -6.21 -4.64
C HIS A 34 8.93 -6.78 -3.27
N ALA A 35 8.78 -6.00 -2.19
CA ALA A 35 9.05 -6.46 -0.83
C ALA A 35 8.15 -7.65 -0.41
N GLN A 36 6.94 -7.73 -0.96
CA GLN A 36 6.02 -8.85 -0.78
C GLN A 36 6.31 -10.05 -1.73
N GLY A 37 7.33 -9.98 -2.59
CA GLY A 37 7.65 -11.02 -3.56
C GLY A 37 6.63 -11.18 -4.69
N ARG A 38 5.75 -10.19 -4.90
CA ARG A 38 4.67 -10.25 -5.90
C ARG A 38 5.10 -9.81 -7.30
N ILE A 39 6.19 -9.05 -7.38
CA ILE A 39 6.85 -8.67 -8.64
C ILE A 39 8.36 -8.81 -8.49
N ALA A 40 9.05 -9.08 -9.59
CA ALA A 40 10.49 -9.35 -9.57
C ALA A 40 11.38 -8.11 -9.36
N SER A 41 10.88 -6.89 -9.55
CA SER A 41 11.68 -5.68 -9.44
C SER A 41 10.84 -4.44 -9.10
N PRO A 42 11.32 -3.54 -8.21
CA PRO A 42 10.64 -2.29 -7.88
C PRO A 42 11.01 -1.13 -8.83
N VAL A 43 11.94 -1.34 -9.77
CA VAL A 43 12.58 -0.26 -10.55
C VAL A 43 11.56 0.60 -11.29
N VAL A 44 11.69 1.91 -11.15
CA VAL A 44 11.00 2.92 -11.96
C VAL A 44 11.98 3.60 -12.91
N ARG A 45 11.46 4.21 -13.97
CA ARG A 45 12.24 5.00 -14.92
C ARG A 45 12.10 6.49 -14.55
N LEU A 46 13.12 7.27 -14.87
CA LEU A 46 13.05 8.73 -14.76
C LEU A 46 11.82 9.26 -15.53
N PRO A 47 11.15 10.32 -15.02
CA PRO A 47 11.58 11.20 -13.91
C PRO A 47 11.28 10.67 -12.50
N LEU A 48 10.73 9.47 -12.37
CA LEU A 48 10.44 8.87 -11.06
C LEU A 48 11.71 8.28 -10.43
N LEU A 49 11.85 8.46 -9.13
CA LEU A 49 12.92 7.90 -8.32
C LEU A 49 12.43 6.67 -7.54
N PRO A 50 13.34 5.75 -7.15
CA PRO A 50 12.99 4.67 -6.24
C PRO A 50 12.36 5.21 -4.95
N ALA A 51 11.37 4.50 -4.42
CA ALA A 51 10.74 4.88 -3.17
C ALA A 51 11.76 4.90 -2.03
N SER A 52 11.60 5.82 -1.09
CA SER A 52 12.41 5.78 0.13
C SER A 52 12.09 4.53 0.96
N ALA A 53 13.07 4.09 1.77
CA ALA A 53 12.87 3.00 2.72
C ALA A 53 11.73 3.33 3.71
N ALA A 54 11.69 4.57 4.21
CA ALA A 54 10.66 5.03 5.14
C ALA A 54 9.24 4.96 4.53
N ALA A 55 9.04 5.41 3.29
CA ALA A 55 7.74 5.31 2.64
C ALA A 55 7.34 3.84 2.38
N THR A 56 8.31 2.99 2.02
CA THR A 56 8.06 1.56 1.81
C THR A 56 7.65 0.86 3.11
N GLU A 57 8.36 1.12 4.21
CA GLU A 57 8.04 0.55 5.53
C GLU A 57 6.68 1.02 6.04
N ALA A 58 6.37 2.31 5.92
CA ALA A 58 5.07 2.86 6.31
C ALA A 58 3.91 2.24 5.51
N ALA A 59 4.09 2.06 4.20
CA ALA A 59 3.08 1.42 3.36
C ALA A 59 2.94 -0.08 3.63
N LEU A 60 4.03 -0.80 3.95
CA LEU A 60 3.96 -2.20 4.39
C LEU A 60 3.21 -2.34 5.72
N ALA A 61 3.45 -1.45 6.68
CA ALA A 61 2.72 -1.43 7.94
C ALA A 61 1.22 -1.16 7.73
N ALA A 62 0.87 -0.23 6.84
CA ALA A 62 -0.53 0.06 6.49
C ALA A 62 -1.21 -1.07 5.70
N ALA A 63 -0.44 -1.91 4.99
CA ALA A 63 -0.97 -3.04 4.22
C ALA A 63 -1.33 -4.25 5.10
N ALA A 64 -0.89 -4.29 6.35
CA ALA A 64 -1.29 -5.29 7.32
C ALA A 64 -2.74 -5.03 7.77
N LEU A 65 -3.71 -5.50 6.98
CA LEU A 65 -5.11 -5.46 7.38
C LEU A 65 -5.33 -6.39 8.59
N PRO A 66 -5.99 -5.92 9.66
CA PRO A 66 -6.39 -6.77 10.77
C PRO A 66 -7.21 -7.96 10.26
N ALA A 67 -6.87 -9.19 10.68
CA ALA A 67 -7.61 -10.40 10.29
C ALA A 67 -9.12 -10.29 10.60
N ALA A 68 -9.48 -9.56 11.65
CA ALA A 68 -10.85 -9.28 12.04
C ALA A 68 -11.67 -8.51 10.98
N LEU A 69 -11.03 -7.76 10.09
CA LEU A 69 -11.69 -7.05 8.98
C LEU A 69 -11.94 -7.93 7.76
N ILE A 70 -11.26 -9.07 7.66
CA ILE A 70 -11.30 -9.95 6.49
C ILE A 70 -12.33 -11.08 6.68
N MET A 71 -12.63 -11.48 7.92
CA MET A 71 -13.46 -12.66 8.24
C MET A 71 -14.97 -12.37 8.52
N ASN A 72 -15.45 -11.15 8.23
CA ASN A 72 -16.87 -10.76 8.31
C ASN A 72 -17.41 -10.42 6.92
#